data_AF-A0A5B2T9M2-F1
#
_entry.id   AF-A0A5B2T9M2-F1
#
_cell.length_a   1.000
_cell.length_b   1.000
_cell.length_c   1.000
_cell.angle_alpha   90.00
_cell.angle_beta   90.00
_cell.angle_gamma   90.00
#
_symmetry.space_group_name_H-M   'P 1'
#
loop_
_entity.id
_entity.type
_entity.pdbx_description
1 polymer ?
#
loop_
_entity_poly.entity_id
_entity_poly.type
_entity_poly.pdbx_seq_one_letter_code
_entity_poly.pdbx_strand_id
1 'polypeptide(L)'
;MSEPVDLPGVNRGQSKRPDAKRVLFYGACHASIFASVFSRWGTRDDFVYDYATNWRMVLDGTPFPYDAVSQWDTIVFSPIENKEGYETWRVVEACKANGVRSICYPHLHWRGYFPKISKGRFFAGDEWHFPEIAESASASRSYEEFVRQVSELHTDAVAIQLNAEESTRHLELQEKTNQTAFRISDYIRSEYRNQRLFMTPGHPTQVLYAEAIRRLNEHLGHPLDPSYYYVAEEPQRGLKTPIPPNVHRALGLKFADADTQFSNQTLGARTIAWPEYLRLTYGYEKGTPFFKSNTATFLKARPDPIADLEDIEKVSVPRGAVLQASQNGAALSGHAEMSLSWLDSVTQKKVARWQKVYLFREHWQEIAPDRA
;
A
#
# COMPACT_ATOMS: atom_id res chain seq x y z
N MET A 1 6.72 41.37 -5.56
CA MET A 1 6.48 39.92 -5.45
C MET A 1 5.28 39.61 -6.32
N SER A 2 5.47 38.84 -7.39
CA SER A 2 4.36 38.35 -8.22
C SER A 2 3.52 37.37 -7.41
N GLU A 3 2.20 37.37 -7.60
CA GLU A 3 1.33 36.37 -6.98
C GLU A 3 1.76 34.96 -7.38
N PRO A 4 1.62 33.96 -6.49
CA PRO A 4 1.94 32.58 -6.83
C PRO A 4 1.06 32.12 -8.00
N VAL A 5 1.68 31.69 -9.09
CA VAL A 5 0.96 31.08 -10.22
C VAL A 5 0.43 29.73 -9.76
N ASP A 6 -0.85 29.45 -10.02
CA ASP A 6 -1.42 28.12 -9.84
C ASP A 6 -0.80 27.18 -10.89
N LEU A 7 -0.10 26.15 -10.41
CA LEU A 7 0.67 25.25 -11.27
C LEU A 7 -0.05 23.90 -11.34
N PRO A 8 -0.53 23.49 -12.52
CA PRO A 8 -1.16 22.18 -12.70
C PRO A 8 -0.28 21.05 -12.15
N GLY A 9 -0.88 20.15 -11.36
CA GLY A 9 -0.19 19.01 -10.76
C GLY A 9 0.65 19.30 -9.51
N VAL A 10 0.73 20.57 -9.07
CA VAL A 10 1.38 20.96 -7.81
C VAL A 10 0.33 21.26 -6.74
N ASN A 11 0.42 20.56 -5.62
CA ASN A 11 -0.40 20.85 -4.45
C ASN A 11 0.32 21.88 -3.58
N ARG A 12 -0.28 23.06 -3.42
CA ARG A 12 0.30 24.17 -2.67
C ARG A 12 0.02 24.06 -1.18
N GLY A 13 1.07 24.19 -0.38
CA GLY A 13 0.93 24.46 1.05
C GLY A 13 0.38 25.87 1.29
N GLN A 14 -0.35 26.05 2.38
CA GLN A 14 -0.84 27.37 2.79
C GLN A 14 0.19 28.06 3.69
N SER A 15 0.43 29.35 3.43
CA SER A 15 1.24 30.21 4.31
C SER A 15 0.39 31.31 4.91
N LYS A 16 0.63 31.63 6.18
CA LYS A 16 0.16 32.89 6.78
C LYS A 16 1.12 34.05 6.57
N ARG A 17 2.33 33.75 6.05
CA ARG A 17 3.44 34.68 5.92
C ARG A 17 3.84 34.86 4.44
N PRO A 18 3.86 36.09 3.91
CA PRO A 18 4.23 36.35 2.51
C PRO A 18 5.73 36.11 2.23
N ASP A 19 6.56 36.11 3.28
CA ASP A 19 8.02 35.90 3.23
C ASP A 19 8.45 34.46 3.55
N ALA A 20 7.51 33.53 3.69
CA ALA A 20 7.82 32.14 4.02
C ALA A 20 8.59 31.46 2.89
N LYS A 21 9.64 30.72 3.27
CA LYS A 21 10.45 29.92 2.37
C LYS A 21 9.63 28.75 1.82
N ARG A 22 9.73 28.48 0.53
CA ARG A 22 8.96 27.43 -0.13
C ARG A 22 9.84 26.23 -0.47
N VAL A 23 9.40 25.06 -0.04
CA VAL A 23 10.02 23.77 -0.36
C VAL A 23 9.08 22.95 -1.21
N LEU A 24 9.52 22.50 -2.37
CA LEU A 24 8.78 21.55 -3.20
C LEU A 24 9.29 20.13 -2.96
N PHE A 25 8.41 19.20 -2.64
CA PHE A 25 8.69 17.77 -2.72
C PHE A 25 8.23 17.22 -4.07
N TYR A 26 9.13 16.63 -4.86
CA TYR A 26 8.84 16.07 -6.17
C TYR A 26 9.26 14.60 -6.30
N GLY A 27 8.35 13.72 -6.74
CA GLY A 27 8.70 12.31 -6.91
C GLY A 27 7.49 11.41 -7.02
N ALA A 28 7.63 10.14 -6.61
CA ALA A 28 6.49 9.23 -6.47
C ALA A 28 5.59 9.63 -5.29
N CYS A 29 4.75 8.70 -4.81
CA CYS A 29 3.85 8.93 -3.67
C CYS A 29 4.55 9.47 -2.40
N HIS A 30 5.82 9.13 -2.17
CA HIS A 30 6.61 9.60 -1.01
C HIS A 30 6.73 11.12 -0.92
N ALA A 31 6.71 11.84 -2.06
CA ALA A 31 6.79 13.29 -2.05
C ALA A 31 5.64 13.93 -1.26
N SER A 32 4.42 13.41 -1.46
CA SER A 32 3.24 13.85 -0.70
C SER A 32 3.32 13.50 0.79
N ILE A 33 3.92 12.35 1.12
CA ILE A 33 4.12 11.94 2.51
C ILE A 33 5.08 12.87 3.23
N PHE A 34 6.23 13.18 2.63
CA PHE A 34 7.20 14.10 3.22
C PHE A 34 6.61 15.50 3.40
N ALA A 35 5.98 16.06 2.36
CA ALA A 35 5.33 17.37 2.47
C ALA A 35 4.28 17.40 3.59
N SER A 36 3.46 16.35 3.71
CA SER A 36 2.46 16.22 4.78
C SER A 36 3.10 16.17 6.17
N VAL A 37 4.17 15.38 6.34
CA VAL A 37 4.87 15.30 7.63
C VAL A 37 5.49 16.65 8.00
N PHE A 38 6.23 17.28 7.09
CA PHE A 38 6.84 18.58 7.37
C PHE A 38 5.80 19.69 7.60
N SER A 39 4.66 19.65 6.91
CA SER A 39 3.56 20.59 7.14
C SER A 39 2.90 20.41 8.51
N ARG A 40 2.74 19.15 8.96
CA ARG A 40 2.06 18.83 10.21
C ARG A 40 2.97 18.97 11.43
N TRP A 41 4.23 18.59 11.29
CA TRP A 41 5.17 18.45 12.41
C TRP A 41 6.34 19.43 12.35
N GLY A 42 6.45 20.25 11.30
CA GLY A 42 7.41 21.33 11.24
C GLY A 42 7.11 22.38 12.31
N THR A 43 8.13 22.78 13.07
CA THR A 43 7.98 23.76 14.17
C THR A 43 8.16 25.21 13.71
N ARG A 44 8.48 25.40 12.43
CA ARG A 44 8.76 26.71 11.83
C ARG A 44 7.59 27.18 10.96
N ASP A 45 7.08 28.37 11.24
CA ASP A 45 5.98 29.00 10.51
C ASP A 45 6.43 29.76 9.25
N ASP A 46 7.74 29.91 9.06
CA ASP A 46 8.37 30.57 7.92
C ASP A 46 8.69 29.60 6.78
N PHE A 47 8.05 28.43 6.76
CA PHE A 47 8.17 27.45 5.69
C PHE A 47 6.81 27.00 5.14
N VAL A 48 6.78 26.76 3.84
CA VAL A 48 5.63 26.22 3.10
C VAL A 48 6.10 24.99 2.34
N TYR A 49 5.37 23.89 2.46
CA TYR A 49 5.71 22.64 1.81
C TYR A 49 4.69 22.35 0.71
N ASP A 50 5.14 22.47 -0.53
CA ASP A 50 4.41 22.08 -1.73
C ASP A 50 4.78 20.63 -2.09
N TYR A 51 3.93 19.95 -2.85
CA TYR A 51 4.32 18.67 -3.46
C TYR A 51 3.76 18.46 -4.86
N ALA A 52 4.50 17.71 -5.66
CA ALA A 52 4.09 17.23 -6.96
C ALA A 52 4.43 15.74 -7.09
N THR A 53 3.45 14.93 -7.49
CA THR A 53 3.66 13.49 -7.65
C THR A 53 3.69 13.10 -9.12
N ASN A 54 4.79 12.51 -9.58
CA ASN A 54 5.02 12.18 -10.98
C ASN A 54 3.97 11.25 -11.57
N TRP A 55 3.48 10.25 -10.83
CA TRP A 55 2.45 9.32 -11.33
C TRP A 55 1.16 10.06 -11.70
N ARG A 56 0.75 11.06 -10.89
CA ARG A 56 -0.45 11.85 -11.15
C ARG A 56 -0.24 12.77 -12.33
N MET A 57 0.92 13.42 -12.39
CA MET A 57 1.32 14.29 -13.48
C MET A 57 1.37 13.55 -14.82
N VAL A 58 1.91 12.32 -14.84
CA VAL A 58 1.92 11.44 -16.01
C VAL A 58 0.50 11.10 -16.46
N LEU A 59 -0.39 10.73 -15.53
CA LEU A 59 -1.79 10.44 -15.86
C LEU A 59 -2.53 11.66 -16.42
N ASP A 60 -2.23 12.85 -15.87
CA ASP A 60 -2.84 14.10 -16.27
C ASP A 60 -2.14 14.73 -17.51
N GLY A 61 -1.11 14.08 -18.07
CA GLY A 61 -0.34 14.60 -19.21
C GLY A 61 0.36 15.94 -18.94
N THR A 62 0.64 16.25 -17.67
CA THR A 62 1.14 17.55 -17.22
C THR A 62 2.62 17.43 -16.88
N PRO A 63 3.56 18.00 -17.66
CA PRO A 63 4.99 17.89 -17.36
C PRO A 63 5.37 18.66 -16.09
N PHE A 64 6.59 18.43 -15.60
CA PHE A 64 7.13 19.23 -14.50
C PHE A 64 7.28 20.71 -14.91
N PRO A 65 6.88 21.69 -14.08
CA PRO A 65 6.92 23.12 -14.42
C PRO A 65 8.34 23.70 -14.26
N TYR A 66 9.25 23.36 -15.18
CA TYR A 66 10.67 23.76 -15.13
C TYR A 66 10.88 25.28 -15.13
N ASP A 67 9.99 26.02 -15.80
CA ASP A 67 9.96 27.48 -15.89
C ASP A 67 9.55 28.15 -14.58
N ALA A 68 8.88 27.42 -13.68
CA ALA A 68 8.47 27.91 -12.38
C ALA A 68 9.44 27.55 -11.24
N VAL A 69 10.58 26.92 -11.52
CA VAL A 69 11.54 26.44 -10.49
C VAL A 69 12.00 27.56 -9.54
N SER A 70 12.15 28.78 -10.05
CA SER A 70 12.53 29.96 -9.26
C SER A 70 11.51 30.37 -8.18
N GLN A 71 10.32 29.78 -8.16
CA GLN A 71 9.30 30.02 -7.14
C GLN A 71 9.58 29.29 -5.82
N TRP A 72 10.56 28.39 -5.78
CA TRP A 72 10.94 27.64 -4.58
C TRP A 72 12.35 27.98 -4.12
N ASP A 73 12.56 27.99 -2.81
CA ASP A 73 13.89 28.12 -2.21
C ASP A 73 14.64 26.79 -2.21
N THR A 74 13.90 25.68 -2.14
CA THR A 74 14.46 24.33 -2.16
C THR A 74 13.53 23.35 -2.88
N ILE A 75 14.10 22.48 -3.70
CA ILE A 75 13.40 21.35 -4.30
C ILE A 75 14.01 20.04 -3.79
N VAL A 76 13.18 19.24 -3.14
CA VAL A 76 13.50 17.92 -2.60
C VAL A 76 12.90 16.87 -3.51
N PHE A 77 13.69 15.93 -4.04
CA PHE A 77 13.19 14.99 -5.04
C PHE A 77 13.75 13.58 -4.94
N SER A 78 12.99 12.58 -5.40
CA SER A 78 13.51 11.22 -5.68
C SER A 78 13.91 11.10 -7.14
N PRO A 79 14.98 10.37 -7.50
CA PRO A 79 15.38 10.15 -8.88
C PRO A 79 14.27 9.59 -9.78
N ILE A 80 14.11 10.18 -10.97
CA ILE A 80 13.24 9.70 -12.06
C ILE A 80 14.07 9.73 -13.34
N GLU A 81 14.39 8.55 -13.88
CA GLU A 81 15.30 8.41 -15.03
C GLU A 81 14.58 7.97 -16.31
N ASN A 82 13.39 7.37 -16.20
CA ASN A 82 12.76 6.59 -17.26
C ASN A 82 11.39 7.13 -17.71
N LYS A 83 11.12 8.42 -17.51
CA LYS A 83 9.86 9.06 -17.86
C LYS A 83 10.12 10.40 -18.54
N GLU A 84 10.02 10.40 -19.86
CA GLU A 84 10.23 11.60 -20.68
C GLU A 84 9.33 12.75 -20.25
N GLY A 85 9.93 13.92 -19.98
CA GLY A 85 9.25 15.12 -19.48
C GLY A 85 9.19 15.22 -17.95
N TYR A 86 9.52 14.15 -17.23
CA TYR A 86 9.44 14.03 -15.78
C TYR A 86 10.79 13.76 -15.12
N GLU A 87 11.87 13.74 -15.90
CA GLU A 87 13.19 13.32 -15.43
C GLU A 87 13.80 14.32 -14.46
N THR A 88 14.38 13.82 -13.38
CA THR A 88 14.90 14.68 -12.31
C THR A 88 16.26 15.31 -12.62
N TRP A 89 16.98 14.81 -13.63
CA TRP A 89 18.20 15.50 -14.09
C TRP A 89 17.89 16.91 -14.62
N ARG A 90 16.75 17.10 -15.31
CA ARG A 90 16.27 18.42 -15.75
C ARG A 90 15.89 19.31 -14.58
N VAL A 91 15.35 18.73 -13.50
CA VAL A 91 15.04 19.47 -12.25
C VAL A 91 16.33 20.00 -11.63
N VAL A 92 17.39 19.19 -11.58
CA VAL A 92 18.70 19.61 -11.07
C VAL A 92 19.30 20.74 -11.92
N GLU A 93 19.25 20.61 -13.25
CA GLU A 93 19.73 21.67 -14.16
C GLU A 93 18.94 22.97 -13.99
N ALA A 94 17.61 22.90 -13.92
CA ALA A 94 16.75 24.05 -13.70
C ALA A 94 17.01 24.69 -12.33
N CYS A 95 17.22 23.89 -11.27
CA CYS A 95 17.59 24.39 -9.95
C CYS A 95 18.91 25.16 -10.01
N LYS A 96 19.94 24.56 -10.62
CA LYS A 96 21.26 25.19 -10.79
C LYS A 96 21.18 26.49 -11.57
N ALA A 97 20.40 26.53 -12.66
CA ALA A 97 20.23 27.73 -13.48
C ALA A 97 19.54 28.89 -12.73
N ASN A 98 18.67 28.57 -11.77
CA ASN A 98 17.91 29.55 -10.98
C ASN A 98 18.50 29.81 -9.59
N GLY A 99 19.64 29.22 -9.24
CA GLY A 99 20.20 29.32 -7.89
C GLY A 99 19.34 28.69 -6.79
N VAL A 100 18.43 27.79 -7.16
CA VAL A 100 17.54 27.08 -6.23
C VAL A 100 18.28 25.87 -5.66
N ARG A 101 18.15 25.64 -4.35
CA ARG A 101 18.77 24.50 -3.69
C ARG A 101 18.05 23.21 -4.10
N SER A 102 18.79 22.16 -4.45
CA SER A 102 18.22 20.86 -4.78
C SER A 102 18.71 19.77 -3.82
N ILE A 103 17.82 18.91 -3.33
CA ILE A 103 18.14 17.78 -2.43
C ILE A 103 17.56 16.49 -3.02
N CYS A 104 18.42 15.54 -3.38
CA CYS A 104 18.01 14.22 -3.86
C CYS A 104 17.85 13.25 -2.67
N TYR A 105 16.69 12.63 -2.48
CA TYR A 105 16.47 11.58 -1.49
C TYR A 105 16.37 10.20 -2.14
N PRO A 106 16.74 9.11 -1.45
CA PRO A 106 16.76 7.77 -2.03
C PRO A 106 15.37 7.28 -2.41
N HIS A 107 15.30 6.49 -3.48
CA HIS A 107 14.07 5.79 -3.86
C HIS A 107 13.74 4.71 -2.82
N LEU A 108 12.62 4.87 -2.11
CA LEU A 108 12.23 3.97 -1.02
C LEU A 108 11.51 2.72 -1.56
N HIS A 109 12.25 1.89 -2.30
CA HIS A 109 11.77 0.61 -2.83
C HIS A 109 12.72 -0.52 -2.45
N TRP A 110 12.19 -1.57 -1.85
CA TRP A 110 12.95 -2.77 -1.48
C TRP A 110 12.09 -4.03 -1.53
N ARG A 111 12.58 -5.08 -2.22
CA ARG A 111 11.84 -6.34 -2.44
C ARG A 111 12.27 -7.49 -1.54
N GLY A 112 13.10 -7.25 -0.54
CA GLY A 112 13.71 -8.34 0.24
C GLY A 112 12.71 -9.22 0.98
N TYR A 113 11.59 -8.68 1.46
CA TYR A 113 10.50 -9.49 2.07
C TYR A 113 9.61 -10.22 1.06
N PHE A 114 9.76 -9.92 -0.23
CA PHE A 114 8.74 -10.20 -1.23
C PHE A 114 9.37 -10.83 -2.50
N PRO A 115 10.01 -12.01 -2.40
CA PRO A 115 10.62 -12.66 -3.56
C PRO A 115 9.58 -12.89 -4.66
N LYS A 116 9.96 -12.60 -5.91
CA LYS A 116 9.13 -12.73 -7.12
C LYS A 116 7.79 -11.99 -7.11
N ILE A 117 7.59 -11.05 -6.20
CA ILE A 117 6.38 -10.23 -6.19
C ILE A 117 6.30 -9.37 -7.45
N SER A 118 5.10 -9.19 -7.98
CA SER A 118 4.84 -8.29 -9.10
C SER A 118 3.65 -7.39 -8.81
N LYS A 119 3.56 -6.29 -9.54
CA LYS A 119 2.39 -5.40 -9.52
C LYS A 119 1.53 -5.70 -10.73
N GLY A 120 0.25 -5.93 -10.53
CA GLY A 120 -0.71 -6.20 -11.58
C GLY A 120 -2.13 -6.22 -11.05
N ARG A 121 -3.11 -6.54 -11.89
CA ARG A 121 -4.50 -6.62 -11.47
C ARG A 121 -4.74 -7.78 -10.51
N PHE A 122 -5.17 -7.48 -9.29
CA PHE A 122 -5.47 -8.46 -8.25
C PHE A 122 -6.54 -7.88 -7.29
N PHE A 123 -7.52 -8.69 -6.88
CA PHE A 123 -8.66 -8.25 -6.03
C PHE A 123 -9.29 -6.90 -6.45
N ALA A 124 -9.61 -6.76 -7.75
CA ALA A 124 -10.25 -5.58 -8.35
C ALA A 124 -9.43 -4.27 -8.36
N GLY A 125 -8.10 -4.34 -8.19
CA GLY A 125 -7.22 -3.18 -8.32
C GLY A 125 -5.81 -3.53 -8.80
N ASP A 126 -4.98 -2.52 -9.06
CA ASP A 126 -3.56 -2.70 -9.38
C ASP A 126 -2.74 -2.85 -8.10
N GLU A 127 -2.45 -4.10 -7.73
CA GLU A 127 -1.86 -4.46 -6.45
C GLU A 127 -0.60 -5.32 -6.56
N TRP A 128 0.17 -5.30 -5.48
CA TRP A 128 1.30 -6.20 -5.30
C TRP A 128 0.80 -7.59 -4.89
N HIS A 129 1.10 -8.60 -5.70
CA HIS A 129 0.72 -9.99 -5.45
C HIS A 129 1.85 -10.94 -5.85
N PHE A 130 1.71 -12.21 -5.45
CA PHE A 130 2.65 -13.28 -5.82
C PHE A 130 2.04 -14.09 -6.98
N PRO A 131 2.50 -13.91 -8.24
CA PRO A 131 1.93 -14.60 -9.39
C PRO A 131 1.95 -16.12 -9.23
N GLU A 132 3.03 -16.68 -8.69
CA GLU A 132 3.17 -18.13 -8.48
C GLU A 132 2.13 -18.71 -7.48
N ILE A 133 1.63 -17.90 -6.54
CA ILE A 133 0.52 -18.29 -5.66
C ILE A 133 -0.79 -18.32 -6.45
N ALA A 134 -1.05 -17.30 -7.27
CA ALA A 134 -2.23 -17.25 -8.14
C ALA A 134 -2.23 -18.42 -9.15
N GLU A 135 -1.09 -18.68 -9.79
CA GLU A 135 -0.88 -19.81 -10.70
C GLU A 135 -1.15 -21.16 -10.01
N SER A 136 -0.62 -21.36 -8.80
CA SER A 136 -0.87 -22.57 -7.99
C SER A 136 -2.36 -22.73 -7.67
N ALA A 137 -3.05 -21.64 -7.34
CA ALA A 137 -4.49 -21.69 -7.03
C ALA A 137 -5.32 -22.00 -8.28
N SER A 138 -4.96 -21.43 -9.42
CA SER A 138 -5.55 -21.72 -10.73
C SER A 138 -5.36 -23.20 -11.12
N ALA A 139 -4.15 -23.74 -10.97
CA ALA A 139 -3.82 -25.12 -11.33
C ALA A 139 -4.39 -26.20 -10.39
N SER A 140 -4.62 -25.87 -9.12
CA SER A 140 -5.05 -26.84 -8.10
C SER A 140 -6.50 -27.28 -8.23
N ARG A 141 -6.81 -28.56 -7.98
CA ARG A 141 -8.18 -29.10 -8.04
C ARG A 141 -8.97 -28.86 -6.76
N SER A 142 -8.30 -28.75 -5.62
CA SER A 142 -8.91 -28.44 -4.32
C SER A 142 -8.10 -27.38 -3.57
N TYR A 143 -8.70 -26.84 -2.50
CA TYR A 143 -8.03 -25.87 -1.63
C TYR A 143 -6.86 -26.52 -0.88
N GLU A 144 -6.99 -27.78 -0.47
CA GLU A 144 -5.93 -28.54 0.22
C GLU A 144 -4.72 -28.77 -0.68
N GLU A 145 -4.95 -29.11 -1.96
CA GLU A 145 -3.89 -29.22 -2.95
C GLU A 145 -3.16 -27.89 -3.14
N PHE A 146 -3.92 -26.79 -3.25
CA PHE A 146 -3.37 -25.45 -3.37
C PHE A 146 -2.49 -25.06 -2.18
N VAL A 147 -2.98 -25.26 -0.96
CA VAL A 147 -2.20 -24.97 0.25
C VAL A 147 -0.91 -25.79 0.29
N ARG A 148 -0.95 -27.06 -0.11
CA ARG A 148 0.25 -27.90 -0.20
C ARG A 148 1.25 -27.34 -1.22
N GLN A 149 0.81 -27.00 -2.43
CA GLN A 149 1.67 -26.41 -3.46
C GLN A 149 2.31 -25.09 -2.97
N VAL A 150 1.52 -24.20 -2.34
CA VAL A 150 2.04 -22.94 -1.79
C VAL A 150 3.06 -23.17 -0.66
N SER A 151 2.91 -24.23 0.13
CA SER A 151 3.86 -24.55 1.19
C SER A 151 5.25 -24.96 0.67
N GLU A 152 5.31 -25.42 -0.57
CA GLU A 152 6.53 -25.79 -1.29
C GLU A 152 7.20 -24.58 -1.99
N LEU A 153 6.47 -23.47 -2.14
CA LEU A 153 7.01 -22.21 -2.65
C LEU A 153 7.96 -21.57 -1.63
N HIS A 154 8.96 -20.86 -2.16
CA HIS A 154 9.93 -20.13 -1.35
C HIS A 154 10.65 -21.01 -0.30
N THR A 155 10.94 -22.27 -0.62
CA THR A 155 11.63 -23.19 0.30
C THR A 155 13.16 -23.05 0.25
N ASP A 156 13.71 -22.50 -0.84
CA ASP A 156 15.13 -22.20 -0.97
C ASP A 156 15.51 -20.95 -0.16
N ALA A 157 16.02 -21.19 1.06
CA ALA A 157 16.49 -20.12 1.95
C ALA A 157 17.64 -19.29 1.35
N VAL A 158 18.52 -19.90 0.53
CA VAL A 158 19.64 -19.20 -0.10
C VAL A 158 19.10 -18.23 -1.14
N ALA A 159 18.19 -18.66 -2.00
CA ALA A 159 17.55 -17.78 -2.99
C ALA A 159 16.81 -16.59 -2.35
N ILE A 160 16.15 -16.81 -1.20
CA ILE A 160 15.47 -15.75 -0.45
C ILE A 160 16.47 -14.73 0.12
N GLN A 161 17.56 -15.20 0.70
CA GLN A 161 18.62 -14.33 1.23
C GLN A 161 19.26 -13.51 0.11
N LEU A 162 19.58 -14.16 -1.02
CA LEU A 162 20.09 -13.49 -2.21
C LEU A 162 19.13 -12.41 -2.72
N ASN A 163 17.81 -12.65 -2.75
CA ASN A 163 16.82 -11.62 -3.14
C ASN A 163 16.87 -10.37 -2.23
N ALA A 164 17.03 -10.56 -0.91
CA ALA A 164 17.15 -9.45 0.03
C ALA A 164 18.49 -8.69 -0.14
N GLU A 165 19.58 -9.41 -0.37
CA GLU A 165 20.90 -8.85 -0.64
C GLU A 165 20.94 -8.07 -1.96
N GLU A 166 20.40 -8.63 -3.04
CA GLU A 166 20.31 -7.99 -4.34
C GLU A 166 19.42 -6.74 -4.29
N SER A 167 18.29 -6.80 -3.61
CA SER A 167 17.42 -5.63 -3.39
C SER A 167 18.17 -4.50 -2.67
N THR A 168 18.98 -4.85 -1.67
CA THR A 168 19.78 -3.88 -0.91
C THR A 168 20.92 -3.31 -1.77
N ARG A 169 21.64 -4.16 -2.49
CA ARG A 169 22.74 -3.76 -3.39
C ARG A 169 22.25 -2.88 -4.53
N HIS A 170 21.07 -3.16 -5.07
CA HIS A 170 20.45 -2.33 -6.10
C HIS A 170 20.14 -0.93 -5.56
N LEU A 171 19.58 -0.83 -4.35
CA LEU A 171 19.33 0.44 -3.68
C LEU A 171 20.64 1.20 -3.40
N GLU A 172 21.69 0.54 -2.93
CA GLU A 172 23.02 1.14 -2.72
C GLU A 172 23.61 1.71 -4.00
N LEU A 173 23.46 0.98 -5.12
CA LEU A 173 23.90 1.45 -6.42
C LEU A 173 23.09 2.67 -6.86
N GLN A 174 21.77 2.65 -6.70
CA GLN A 174 20.89 3.78 -7.02
C GLN A 174 21.25 5.03 -6.20
N GLU A 175 21.48 4.89 -4.90
CA GLU A 175 21.92 5.97 -4.00
C GLU A 175 23.24 6.60 -4.47
N LYS A 176 24.22 5.75 -4.81
CA LYS A 176 25.53 6.20 -5.30
C LYS A 176 25.44 6.88 -6.66
N THR A 177 24.75 6.25 -7.61
CA THR A 177 24.61 6.76 -8.99
C THR A 177 23.86 8.09 -9.00
N ASN A 178 22.80 8.22 -8.20
CA ASN A 178 21.97 9.42 -8.14
C ASN A 178 22.45 10.46 -7.13
N GLN A 179 23.59 10.22 -6.46
CA GLN A 179 24.18 11.12 -5.48
C GLN A 179 23.15 11.60 -4.44
N THR A 180 22.40 10.65 -3.88
CA THR A 180 21.39 10.95 -2.87
C THR A 180 22.04 11.63 -1.68
N ALA A 181 21.39 12.65 -1.12
CA ALA A 181 21.89 13.44 0.00
C ALA A 181 22.22 12.58 1.22
N PHE A 182 21.44 11.52 1.44
CA PHE A 182 21.67 10.50 2.44
C PHE A 182 21.42 9.10 1.86
N ARG A 183 22.01 8.10 2.50
CA ARG A 183 21.75 6.69 2.22
C ARG A 183 20.65 6.19 3.16
N ILE A 184 19.84 5.24 2.74
CA ILE A 184 18.88 4.54 3.60
C ILE A 184 19.11 3.02 3.56
N SER A 185 19.83 2.54 2.55
CA SER A 185 20.25 1.16 2.39
C SER A 185 20.99 0.57 3.58
N ASP A 186 21.81 1.38 4.26
CA ASP A 186 22.55 1.02 5.47
C ASP A 186 21.60 0.70 6.63
N TYR A 187 20.61 1.55 6.85
CA TYR A 187 19.57 1.33 7.85
C TYR A 187 18.72 0.12 7.54
N ILE A 188 18.32 -0.04 6.27
CA ILE A 188 17.58 -1.22 5.82
C ILE A 188 18.39 -2.48 6.12
N ARG A 189 19.67 -2.51 5.72
CA ARG A 189 20.56 -3.65 5.94
C ARG A 189 20.68 -4.04 7.41
N SER A 190 20.75 -3.08 8.33
CA SER A 190 20.86 -3.35 9.76
C SER A 190 19.53 -3.73 10.42
N GLU A 191 18.42 -3.13 10.00
CA GLU A 191 17.15 -3.22 10.71
C GLU A 191 16.08 -4.12 10.08
N TYR A 192 16.21 -4.53 8.81
CA TYR A 192 15.13 -5.25 8.12
C TYR A 192 14.70 -6.55 8.81
N ARG A 193 15.60 -7.15 9.61
CA ARG A 193 15.30 -8.36 10.40
C ARG A 193 14.64 -8.04 11.74
N ASN A 194 14.95 -6.90 12.34
CA ASN A 194 14.46 -6.54 13.66
C ASN A 194 13.08 -5.88 13.60
N GLN A 195 12.80 -5.13 12.54
CA GLN A 195 11.59 -4.35 12.37
C GLN A 195 11.05 -4.50 10.94
N ARG A 196 9.73 -4.40 10.77
CA ARG A 196 9.13 -4.36 9.44
C ARG A 196 9.36 -2.98 8.85
N LEU A 197 10.17 -2.87 7.81
CA LEU A 197 10.49 -1.58 7.17
C LEU A 197 9.59 -1.24 5.97
N PHE A 198 8.88 -2.23 5.43
CA PHE A 198 8.07 -2.11 4.22
C PHE A 198 6.73 -2.84 4.36
N MET A 199 5.64 -2.17 3.98
CA MET A 199 4.30 -2.74 3.88
C MET A 199 4.09 -3.42 2.53
N THR A 200 4.60 -2.81 1.47
CA THR A 200 4.73 -3.36 0.11
C THR A 200 6.12 -3.00 -0.41
N PRO A 201 6.60 -3.53 -1.55
CA PRO A 201 7.92 -3.19 -2.07
C PRO A 201 8.19 -1.68 -2.17
N GLY A 202 7.19 -0.89 -2.53
CA GLY A 202 7.30 0.56 -2.70
C GLY A 202 6.64 1.38 -1.59
N HIS A 203 6.12 0.77 -0.51
CA HIS A 203 5.49 1.50 0.60
C HIS A 203 6.22 1.20 1.91
N PRO A 204 7.12 2.09 2.37
CA PRO A 204 7.73 2.04 3.68
C PRO A 204 6.71 2.02 4.83
N THR A 205 7.12 1.46 5.97
CA THR A 205 6.43 1.66 7.25
C THR A 205 6.81 3.00 7.88
N GLN A 206 6.09 3.42 8.91
CA GLN A 206 6.39 4.60 9.72
C GLN A 206 7.80 4.56 10.30
N VAL A 207 8.33 3.38 10.65
CA VAL A 207 9.70 3.22 11.15
C VAL A 207 10.73 3.70 10.11
N LEU A 208 10.58 3.26 8.85
CA LEU A 208 11.49 3.64 7.78
C LEU A 208 11.26 5.10 7.34
N TYR A 209 10.01 5.58 7.32
CA TYR A 209 9.71 6.99 7.06
C TYR A 209 10.33 7.90 8.12
N ALA A 210 10.22 7.56 9.39
CA ALA A 210 10.83 8.31 10.49
C ALA A 210 12.34 8.45 10.31
N GLU A 211 13.03 7.37 9.94
CA GLU A 211 14.47 7.42 9.67
C GLU A 211 14.81 8.27 8.42
N ALA A 212 14.07 8.09 7.32
CA ALA A 212 14.28 8.89 6.11
C ALA A 212 14.03 10.38 6.35
N ILE A 213 13.00 10.72 7.12
CA ILE A 213 12.67 12.10 7.49
C ILE A 213 13.71 12.70 8.43
N ARG A 214 14.23 11.93 9.39
CA ARG A 214 15.32 12.37 10.25
C ARG A 214 16.55 12.76 9.42
N ARG A 215 17.00 11.88 8.52
CA ARG A 215 18.16 12.13 7.65
C ARG A 215 17.90 13.28 6.68
N LEU A 216 16.72 13.33 6.06
CA LEU A 216 16.35 14.43 5.18
C LEU A 216 16.31 15.77 5.92
N ASN A 217 15.87 15.76 7.18
CA ASN A 217 15.83 16.96 7.99
C ASN A 217 17.22 17.52 8.33
N GLU A 218 18.23 16.65 8.50
CA GLU A 218 19.62 17.09 8.67
C GLU A 218 20.12 17.91 7.48
N HIS A 219 19.61 17.62 6.28
CA HIS A 219 19.90 18.44 5.09
C HIS A 219 19.01 19.67 4.99
N LEU A 220 17.70 19.56 5.26
CA LEU A 220 16.81 20.72 5.17
C LEU A 220 17.13 21.77 6.22
N GLY A 221 17.47 21.36 7.45
CA GLY A 221 17.72 22.24 8.59
C GLY A 221 16.42 22.71 9.27
N HIS A 222 15.37 21.89 9.26
CA HIS A 222 14.02 22.28 9.66
C HIS A 222 13.60 21.54 10.95
N PRO A 223 13.66 22.15 12.14
CA PRO A 223 13.28 21.45 13.36
C PRO A 223 11.85 20.87 13.26
N LEU A 224 11.76 19.56 13.46
CA LEU A 224 10.51 18.83 13.58
C LEU A 224 10.16 18.67 15.06
N ASP A 225 8.87 18.66 15.36
CA ASP A 225 8.37 18.29 16.68
C ASP A 225 8.82 16.84 16.98
N PRO A 226 9.57 16.60 18.08
CA PRO A 226 10.05 15.28 18.42
C PRO A 226 8.95 14.23 18.60
N SER A 227 7.71 14.65 18.90
CA SER A 227 6.57 13.75 19.05
C SER A 227 6.25 12.96 17.78
N TYR A 228 6.63 13.46 16.59
CA TYR A 228 6.47 12.73 15.32
C TYR A 228 7.11 11.33 15.37
N TYR A 229 8.28 11.21 15.98
CA TYR A 229 9.03 9.95 16.04
C TYR A 229 8.40 8.89 16.97
N TYR A 230 7.35 9.26 17.72
CA TYR A 230 6.60 8.36 18.59
C TYR A 230 5.20 8.04 18.05
N VAL A 231 4.84 8.58 16.88
CA VAL A 231 3.55 8.30 16.23
C VAL A 231 3.55 6.87 15.68
N ALA A 232 2.56 6.08 16.08
CA ALA A 232 2.36 4.71 15.60
C ALA A 232 1.55 4.63 14.28
N GLU A 233 1.05 5.77 13.79
CA GLU A 233 0.24 5.85 12.58
C GLU A 233 1.13 5.67 11.33
N GLU A 234 0.74 4.73 10.46
CA GLU A 234 1.37 4.54 9.15
C GLU A 234 1.04 5.70 8.19
N PRO A 235 2.05 6.43 7.66
CA PRO A 235 1.80 7.55 6.75
C PRO A 235 1.08 7.14 5.47
N GLN A 236 1.38 5.93 4.98
CA GLN A 236 0.80 5.38 3.77
C GLN A 236 -0.12 4.20 4.11
N ARG A 237 -1.40 4.50 4.30
CA ARG A 237 -2.41 3.53 4.76
C ARG A 237 -2.90 2.58 3.64
N GLY A 238 -3.39 1.42 4.07
CA GLY A 238 -4.37 0.63 3.30
C GLY A 238 -3.82 -0.48 2.39
N LEU A 239 -2.51 -0.64 2.26
CA LEU A 239 -1.92 -1.77 1.52
C LEU A 239 -0.77 -2.39 2.32
N LYS A 240 -0.93 -3.66 2.71
CA LYS A 240 0.10 -4.50 3.36
C LYS A 240 0.14 -5.82 2.60
N THR A 241 1.27 -6.15 1.98
CA THR A 241 1.49 -7.46 1.36
C THR A 241 1.90 -8.47 2.44
N PRO A 242 1.37 -9.70 2.45
CA PRO A 242 1.81 -10.71 3.40
C PRO A 242 3.27 -11.10 3.12
N ILE A 243 4.04 -11.38 4.16
CA ILE A 243 5.36 -12.00 4.04
C ILE A 243 5.13 -13.51 4.13
N PRO A 244 5.45 -14.34 3.12
CA PRO A 244 5.23 -15.78 3.20
C PRO A 244 5.97 -16.41 4.40
N PRO A 245 5.41 -17.43 5.08
CA PRO A 245 6.04 -18.00 6.28
C PRO A 245 7.46 -18.52 6.04
N ASN A 246 7.73 -19.12 4.87
CA ASN A 246 9.07 -19.59 4.52
C ASN A 246 10.07 -18.43 4.37
N VAL A 247 9.63 -17.28 3.84
CA VAL A 247 10.44 -16.06 3.72
C VAL A 247 10.75 -15.48 5.09
N HIS A 248 9.76 -15.42 5.98
CA HIS A 248 9.94 -14.95 7.36
C HIS A 248 11.01 -15.77 8.10
N ARG A 249 10.92 -17.11 8.01
CA ARG A 249 11.91 -18.03 8.59
C ARG A 249 13.30 -17.90 7.95
N ALA A 250 13.39 -17.91 6.62
CA ALA A 250 14.66 -17.87 5.89
C ALA A 250 15.47 -16.58 6.14
N LEU A 251 14.78 -15.45 6.34
CA LEU A 251 15.42 -14.17 6.66
C LEU A 251 15.70 -13.98 8.17
N GLY A 252 15.15 -14.84 9.03
CA GLY A 252 15.28 -14.73 10.48
C GLY A 252 14.64 -13.45 11.03
N LEU A 253 13.44 -13.11 10.55
CA LEU A 253 12.72 -11.91 10.97
C LEU A 253 12.25 -12.05 12.43
N LYS A 254 12.52 -11.04 13.25
CA LYS A 254 12.25 -11.02 14.71
C LYS A 254 10.96 -10.32 15.09
N PHE A 255 10.44 -9.47 14.21
CA PHE A 255 9.17 -8.81 14.48
C PHE A 255 8.03 -9.84 14.39
N ALA A 256 7.26 -9.89 15.46
CA ALA A 256 6.00 -10.62 15.51
C ALA A 256 4.95 -9.79 14.76
N ASP A 257 4.72 -10.08 13.49
CA ASP A 257 3.37 -9.87 12.97
C ASP A 257 2.60 -11.13 13.39
N ALA A 258 1.35 -11.05 13.87
CA ALA A 258 0.50 -12.24 14.02
C ALA A 258 0.22 -12.79 12.60
N ASP A 259 1.19 -13.61 12.15
CA ASP A 259 1.51 -14.20 10.88
C ASP A 259 0.99 -13.46 9.64
N THR A 260 1.92 -12.98 8.80
CA THR A 260 1.70 -13.00 7.34
C THR A 260 0.48 -12.19 6.87
N GLN A 261 0.29 -11.03 7.50
CA GLN A 261 -0.95 -10.29 7.35
C GLN A 261 -1.01 -9.51 6.04
N PHE A 262 -2.14 -9.63 5.34
CA PHE A 262 -2.49 -8.84 4.17
C PHE A 262 -3.48 -7.75 4.57
N SER A 263 -3.34 -6.55 4.03
CA SER A 263 -4.35 -5.50 4.14
C SER A 263 -4.54 -4.87 2.78
N ASN A 264 -5.79 -4.69 2.40
CA ASN A 264 -6.19 -4.22 1.08
C ASN A 264 -7.41 -3.29 1.21
N GLN A 265 -7.37 -2.14 0.54
CA GLN A 265 -8.43 -1.14 0.59
C GLN A 265 -9.76 -1.64 -0.01
N THR A 266 -9.71 -2.40 -1.10
CA THR A 266 -10.86 -3.09 -1.69
C THR A 266 -11.55 -4.01 -0.68
N LEU A 267 -10.78 -4.66 0.20
CA LEU A 267 -11.29 -5.50 1.29
C LEU A 267 -11.65 -4.69 2.57
N GLY A 268 -11.78 -3.36 2.45
CA GLY A 268 -12.14 -2.47 3.56
C GLY A 268 -10.97 -2.16 4.50
N ALA A 269 -9.73 -2.18 3.98
CA ALA A 269 -8.48 -1.96 4.74
C ALA A 269 -8.31 -2.92 5.93
N ARG A 270 -8.94 -4.09 5.87
CA ARG A 270 -8.88 -5.10 6.92
C ARG A 270 -7.56 -5.85 6.85
N THR A 271 -6.99 -6.09 8.02
CA THR A 271 -5.83 -6.96 8.19
C THR A 271 -6.29 -8.41 8.30
N ILE A 272 -5.90 -9.25 7.35
CA ILE A 272 -6.25 -10.68 7.30
C ILE A 272 -4.99 -11.53 7.45
N ALA A 273 -5.09 -12.71 8.06
CA ALA A 273 -3.98 -13.64 8.19
C ALA A 273 -3.69 -14.41 6.90
N TRP A 274 -2.54 -15.08 6.79
CA TRP A 274 -2.20 -15.86 5.59
C TRP A 274 -3.16 -16.96 5.20
N PRO A 275 -3.69 -17.79 6.12
CA PRO A 275 -4.68 -18.77 5.73
C PRO A 275 -5.91 -18.12 5.08
N GLU A 276 -6.30 -16.92 5.53
CA GLU A 276 -7.39 -16.16 4.91
C GLU A 276 -6.98 -15.59 3.54
N TYR A 277 -5.77 -15.06 3.41
CA TYR A 277 -5.20 -14.61 2.13
C TYR A 277 -5.17 -15.74 1.10
N LEU A 278 -4.77 -16.95 1.50
CA LEU A 278 -4.79 -18.13 0.63
C LEU A 278 -6.21 -18.49 0.21
N ARG A 279 -7.17 -18.53 1.15
CA ARG A 279 -8.59 -18.78 0.81
C ARG A 279 -9.14 -17.78 -0.20
N LEU A 280 -8.88 -16.50 0.03
CA LEU A 280 -9.29 -15.41 -0.86
C LEU A 280 -8.69 -15.57 -2.25
N THR A 281 -7.39 -15.82 -2.32
CA THR A 281 -6.66 -16.02 -3.58
C THR A 281 -7.23 -17.23 -4.32
N TYR A 282 -7.42 -18.35 -3.63
CA TYR A 282 -8.03 -19.54 -4.23
C TYR A 282 -9.42 -19.28 -4.77
N GLY A 283 -10.31 -18.71 -3.97
CA GLY A 283 -11.67 -18.39 -4.42
C GLY A 283 -11.67 -17.42 -5.61
N TYR A 284 -10.77 -16.44 -5.61
CA TYR A 284 -10.65 -15.44 -6.68
C TYR A 284 -10.21 -16.08 -7.99
N GLU A 285 -9.18 -16.94 -7.95
CA GLU A 285 -8.70 -17.68 -9.10
C GLU A 285 -9.76 -18.67 -9.62
N LYS A 286 -10.53 -19.28 -8.71
CA LYS A 286 -11.68 -20.14 -9.06
C LYS A 286 -12.93 -19.40 -9.55
N GLY A 287 -12.89 -18.07 -9.65
CA GLY A 287 -14.00 -17.27 -10.18
C GLY A 287 -15.14 -17.08 -9.19
N THR A 288 -14.86 -17.23 -7.90
CA THR A 288 -15.82 -16.92 -6.85
C THR A 288 -15.90 -15.40 -6.69
N PRO A 289 -17.07 -14.78 -6.95
CA PRO A 289 -17.20 -13.33 -6.92
C PRO A 289 -17.11 -12.77 -5.50
N PHE A 290 -16.79 -11.47 -5.45
CA PHE A 290 -16.86 -10.68 -4.24
C PHE A 290 -18.20 -9.96 -4.15
N PHE A 291 -18.73 -9.83 -2.94
CA PHE A 291 -19.91 -9.02 -2.66
C PHE A 291 -19.60 -8.00 -1.59
N LYS A 292 -20.03 -6.76 -1.80
CA LYS A 292 -19.94 -5.67 -0.82
C LYS A 292 -21.32 -5.19 -0.43
N SER A 293 -21.51 -5.05 0.87
CA SER A 293 -22.76 -4.54 1.42
C SER A 293 -22.87 -3.03 1.18
N ASN A 294 -23.99 -2.60 0.61
CA ASN A 294 -24.28 -1.19 0.34
C ASN A 294 -24.96 -0.48 1.51
N THR A 295 -25.54 -1.26 2.42
CA THR A 295 -26.19 -0.82 3.67
C THR A 295 -25.71 -1.68 4.84
N ALA A 296 -26.04 -1.30 6.06
CA ALA A 296 -26.01 -2.26 7.17
C ALA A 296 -27.08 -3.33 6.90
N THR A 297 -26.74 -4.61 7.06
CA THR A 297 -27.62 -5.73 6.70
C THR A 297 -27.34 -6.96 7.57
N PHE A 298 -27.95 -8.10 7.26
CA PHE A 298 -27.76 -9.36 7.97
C PHE A 298 -27.39 -10.49 6.99
N LEU A 299 -26.48 -11.36 7.43
CA LEU A 299 -26.38 -12.72 6.92
C LEU A 299 -27.36 -13.60 7.69
N LYS A 300 -28.04 -14.52 7.00
CA LYS A 300 -29.09 -15.36 7.60
C LYS A 300 -28.81 -16.85 7.38
N ALA A 301 -29.24 -17.69 8.33
CA ALA A 301 -29.17 -19.14 8.21
C ALA A 301 -30.29 -19.75 7.33
N ARG A 302 -31.42 -19.03 7.18
CA ARG A 302 -32.57 -19.39 6.32
C ARG A 302 -33.23 -18.13 5.72
N PRO A 303 -33.97 -18.22 4.59
CA PRO A 303 -34.44 -17.07 3.81
C PRO A 303 -35.71 -16.39 4.38
N ASP A 304 -35.87 -16.36 5.70
CA ASP A 304 -37.07 -15.84 6.36
C ASP A 304 -36.92 -14.35 6.77
N PRO A 305 -38.03 -13.65 7.04
CA PRO A 305 -37.99 -12.29 7.59
C PRO A 305 -37.17 -12.22 8.89
N ILE A 306 -36.49 -11.09 9.13
CA ILE A 306 -35.60 -10.92 10.31
C ILE A 306 -36.34 -11.09 11.64
N ALA A 307 -37.64 -10.76 11.66
CA ALA A 307 -38.50 -10.91 12.83
C ALA A 307 -38.73 -12.38 13.22
N ASP A 308 -38.60 -13.30 12.27
CA ASP A 308 -38.87 -14.73 12.45
C ASP A 308 -37.59 -15.54 12.70
N LEU A 309 -36.42 -14.88 12.73
CA LEU A 309 -35.11 -15.48 12.95
C LEU A 309 -34.64 -15.28 14.39
N GLU A 310 -34.15 -16.35 15.01
CA GLU A 310 -33.46 -16.27 16.28
C GLU A 310 -32.11 -15.54 16.13
N ASP A 311 -31.56 -15.00 17.23
CA ASP A 311 -30.25 -14.32 17.21
C ASP A 311 -29.11 -15.23 16.74
N ILE A 312 -29.25 -16.54 16.92
CA ILE A 312 -28.30 -17.54 16.44
C ILE A 312 -28.36 -17.78 14.92
N GLU A 313 -29.46 -17.36 14.29
CA GLU A 313 -29.74 -17.54 12.86
C GLU A 313 -29.46 -16.29 12.02
N LYS A 314 -29.01 -15.20 12.65
CA LYS A 314 -28.69 -13.94 11.96
C LYS A 314 -27.40 -13.32 12.48
N VAL A 315 -26.63 -12.74 11.57
CA VAL A 315 -25.40 -12.01 11.92
C VAL A 315 -25.44 -10.65 11.24
N SER A 316 -25.44 -9.59 12.05
CA SER A 316 -25.36 -8.21 11.56
C SER A 316 -24.00 -7.96 10.89
N VAL A 317 -24.04 -7.31 9.74
CA VAL A 317 -22.88 -6.92 8.95
C VAL A 317 -22.98 -5.42 8.62
N PRO A 318 -21.90 -4.64 8.87
CA PRO A 318 -21.91 -3.21 8.63
C PRO A 318 -21.87 -2.90 7.13
N ARG A 319 -22.33 -1.71 6.75
CA ARG A 319 -22.12 -1.17 5.39
C ARG A 319 -20.65 -1.24 5.00
N GLY A 320 -20.38 -1.69 3.79
CA GLY A 320 -19.04 -1.85 3.25
C GLY A 320 -18.34 -3.15 3.63
N ALA A 321 -18.97 -4.02 4.43
CA ALA A 321 -18.48 -5.39 4.62
C ALA A 321 -18.38 -6.12 3.27
N VAL A 322 -17.27 -6.84 3.10
CA VAL A 322 -16.98 -7.62 1.88
C VAL A 322 -16.97 -9.11 2.24
N LEU A 323 -17.52 -9.94 1.35
CA LEU A 323 -17.44 -11.39 1.42
C LEU A 323 -17.11 -11.97 0.04
N GLN A 324 -16.65 -13.21 0.01
CA GLN A 324 -16.46 -13.97 -1.22
C GLN A 324 -17.34 -15.21 -1.15
N ALA A 325 -18.19 -15.38 -2.16
CA ALA A 325 -19.17 -16.46 -2.16
C ALA A 325 -19.67 -16.81 -3.56
N SER A 326 -20.17 -18.02 -3.75
CA SER A 326 -20.89 -18.41 -4.96
C SER A 326 -22.39 -18.54 -4.67
N GLN A 327 -23.23 -18.13 -5.63
CA GLN A 327 -24.68 -18.27 -5.49
C GLN A 327 -25.11 -19.71 -5.83
N ASN A 328 -25.86 -20.33 -4.93
CA ASN A 328 -26.46 -21.65 -5.13
C ASN A 328 -27.89 -21.49 -5.64
N GLY A 329 -28.12 -21.64 -6.94
CA GLY A 329 -29.46 -21.65 -7.52
C GLY A 329 -30.18 -20.29 -7.56
N ALA A 330 -31.50 -20.32 -7.78
CA ALA A 330 -32.32 -19.12 -7.93
C ALA A 330 -32.61 -18.45 -6.58
N ALA A 331 -32.83 -17.13 -6.59
CA ALA A 331 -33.20 -16.40 -5.39
C ALA A 331 -34.60 -16.80 -4.89
N LEU A 332 -34.74 -16.99 -3.58
CA LEU A 332 -35.99 -17.29 -2.90
C LEU A 332 -36.43 -16.05 -2.12
N SER A 333 -37.58 -15.46 -2.48
CA SER A 333 -38.12 -14.28 -1.79
C SER A 333 -37.11 -13.11 -1.67
N GLY A 334 -36.37 -12.83 -2.74
CA GLY A 334 -35.32 -11.80 -2.77
C GLY A 334 -34.00 -12.18 -2.09
N HIS A 335 -33.92 -13.36 -1.48
CA HIS A 335 -32.70 -13.87 -0.85
C HIS A 335 -31.93 -14.78 -1.80
N ALA A 336 -30.64 -14.51 -2.01
CA ALA A 336 -29.74 -15.44 -2.67
C ALA A 336 -29.16 -16.41 -1.64
N GLU A 337 -29.26 -17.71 -1.92
CA GLU A 337 -28.54 -18.74 -1.19
C GLU A 337 -27.07 -18.73 -1.64
N MET A 338 -26.13 -18.74 -0.70
CA MET A 338 -24.72 -18.58 -0.95
C MET A 338 -23.90 -19.69 -0.30
N SER A 339 -22.86 -20.14 -1.00
CA SER A 339 -21.72 -20.87 -0.46
C SER A 339 -20.58 -19.90 -0.19
N LEU A 340 -20.28 -19.63 1.08
CA LEU A 340 -19.19 -18.73 1.45
C LEU A 340 -17.82 -19.40 1.21
N SER A 341 -16.95 -18.77 0.42
CA SER A 341 -15.53 -19.15 0.33
C SER A 341 -14.68 -18.37 1.33
N TRP A 342 -15.06 -17.12 1.63
CA TRP A 342 -14.41 -16.27 2.61
C TRP A 342 -15.34 -15.21 3.20
N LEU A 343 -15.09 -14.89 4.47
CA LEU A 343 -15.67 -13.80 5.25
C LEU A 343 -14.67 -13.44 6.36
N ASP A 344 -14.73 -12.25 6.95
CA ASP A 344 -13.83 -11.91 8.05
C ASP A 344 -13.96 -12.89 9.23
N SER A 345 -12.85 -13.18 9.91
CA SER A 345 -12.79 -14.22 10.94
C SER A 345 -13.82 -14.08 12.06
N VAL A 346 -14.18 -12.86 12.46
CA VAL A 346 -15.17 -12.64 13.52
C VAL A 346 -16.55 -13.06 13.04
N THR A 347 -16.95 -12.60 11.85
CA THR A 347 -18.25 -12.95 11.26
C THR A 347 -18.26 -14.41 10.81
N GLN A 348 -17.16 -14.92 10.26
CA GLN A 348 -16.99 -16.31 9.84
C GLN A 348 -17.18 -17.29 10.99
N LYS A 349 -16.63 -17.01 12.18
CA LYS A 349 -16.85 -17.85 13.37
C LYS A 349 -18.32 -17.96 13.76
N LYS A 350 -19.10 -16.89 13.59
CA LYS A 350 -20.54 -16.87 13.93
C LYS A 350 -21.37 -17.68 12.94
N VAL A 351 -20.97 -17.71 11.67
CA VAL A 351 -21.68 -18.42 10.60
C VAL A 351 -21.09 -19.81 10.29
N ALA A 352 -20.00 -20.22 10.95
CA ALA A 352 -19.29 -21.47 10.67
C ALA A 352 -20.15 -22.73 10.82
N ARG A 353 -21.21 -22.68 11.64
CA ARG A 353 -22.16 -23.78 11.83
C ARG A 353 -23.24 -23.84 10.76
N TRP A 354 -23.39 -22.81 9.94
CA TRP A 354 -24.42 -22.75 8.90
C TRP A 354 -23.94 -23.51 7.68
N GLN A 355 -24.75 -24.44 7.17
CA GLN A 355 -24.46 -25.12 5.91
C GLN A 355 -24.61 -24.20 4.69
N LYS A 356 -25.48 -23.19 4.82
CA LYS A 356 -25.86 -22.25 3.78
C LYS A 356 -26.01 -20.86 4.39
N VAL A 357 -25.71 -19.83 3.60
CA VAL A 357 -25.89 -18.44 4.02
C VAL A 357 -26.81 -17.74 3.05
N TYR A 358 -27.81 -17.04 3.55
CA TYR A 358 -28.74 -16.28 2.73
C TYR A 358 -28.45 -14.79 2.85
N LEU A 359 -28.34 -14.11 1.70
CA LEU A 359 -28.18 -12.66 1.60
C LEU A 359 -29.37 -12.03 0.88
N PHE A 360 -29.82 -10.87 1.34
CA PHE A 360 -30.87 -10.12 0.64
C PHE A 360 -30.25 -9.28 -0.48
N ARG A 361 -30.52 -9.62 -1.74
CA ARG A 361 -29.72 -9.13 -2.89
C ARG A 361 -29.65 -7.61 -3.00
N GLU A 362 -30.70 -6.90 -2.62
CA GLU A 362 -30.75 -5.43 -2.68
C GLU A 362 -29.71 -4.74 -1.78
N HIS A 363 -29.22 -5.44 -0.74
CA HIS A 363 -28.20 -4.91 0.16
C HIS A 363 -26.77 -5.23 -0.28
N TRP A 364 -26.57 -6.00 -1.34
CA TRP A 364 -25.27 -6.48 -1.76
C TRP A 364 -25.02 -6.18 -3.24
N GLN A 365 -23.87 -5.58 -3.51
CA GLN A 365 -23.37 -5.41 -4.86
C GLN A 365 -22.27 -6.42 -5.11
N GLU A 366 -22.42 -7.19 -6.18
CA GLU A 366 -21.30 -7.96 -6.73
C GLU A 366 -20.22 -6.98 -7.20
N ILE A 367 -19.02 -7.12 -6.66
CA ILE A 367 -17.85 -6.40 -7.15
C ILE A 367 -17.19 -7.35 -8.14
N ALA A 368 -17.40 -7.07 -9.42
CA ALA A 368 -16.77 -7.84 -10.48
C ALA A 368 -15.24 -7.80 -10.26
N PRO A 369 -14.58 -8.96 -10.19
CA PRO A 369 -13.15 -8.98 -10.40
C PRO A 369 -12.94 -8.60 -11.87
N ASP A 370 -12.40 -7.42 -12.12
CA ASP A 370 -11.97 -7.02 -13.46
C ASP A 370 -10.80 -7.93 -13.90
N ARG A 371 -11.14 -9.12 -14.40
CA ARG A 371 -10.19 -10.08 -14.95
C ARG A 371 -9.69 -9.51 -16.28
N ALA A 372 -8.40 -9.17 -16.33
CA ALA A 372 -7.73 -8.73 -17.55
C ALA A 372 -7.53 -9.89 -18.52
#